data_AF-A0A7K2TZI8-F1
#
_entry.id   AF-A0A7K2TZI8-F1
#
_cell.length_a   1.000
_cell.length_b   1.000
_cell.length_c   1.000
_cell.angle_alpha   90.00
_cell.angle_beta   90.00
_cell.angle_gamma   90.00
#
_symmetry.space_group_name_H-M   'P 1'
#
loop_
_entity.id
_entity.type
_entity.pdbx_description
1 polymer ?
#
loop_
_entity_poly.entity_id
_entity_poly.type
_entity_poly.pdbx_seq_one_letter_code
_entity_poly.pdbx_strand_id
1 'polypeptide(L)'
;MAATRTTRRKIALAIASATTLALAVGPGAALPAQAAQPEGRVLHAQAAEAVPGSYIVTLKPTSGFKASATEGKQLIAGYGGRITRTYTSALNGYAAALSSAEARRLAADPAVESVEQDQKVHATATQTNAPWGLDRIDQANLPLNGTYTYPDSAGGGTTVYVLDTGVRITHQQISGRASYGYDFVDNDAVAQDGAGHGTHVATTVAGSTYGVAKKAKIVAVRVLDNNGSGTTAGVIAGVDWITANHVASSVANVSLGGGPSTALDDAVRRSIASGVTYSIAAGNSGAPASGYSPARVDTAITVGATTRTDARASYSNYGPVVDIFAPGSDITAGWNTSDTATYTGSGTSFAAPHVAGAAAVYLTNHPGSSPAAVASALVNGATSNVLTGIGTGSPNKLLKLVP
;
A
#
# COMPACT_ATOMS: atom_id res chain seq x y z
N MET A 1 -20.92 -21.56 -74.93
CA MET A 1 -20.55 -20.12 -74.90
C MET A 1 -21.59 -19.36 -74.11
N ALA A 2 -21.13 -18.47 -73.24
CA ALA A 2 -21.87 -17.46 -72.47
C ALA A 2 -22.89 -17.93 -71.42
N ALA A 3 -22.51 -17.66 -70.17
CA ALA A 3 -23.27 -17.82 -68.94
C ALA A 3 -24.18 -16.62 -68.65
N THR A 4 -25.25 -16.87 -67.89
CA THR A 4 -25.81 -16.09 -66.75
C THR A 4 -27.35 -16.19 -66.73
N ARG A 5 -27.93 -16.00 -65.53
CA ARG A 5 -29.35 -16.07 -65.10
C ARG A 5 -29.64 -17.36 -64.31
N THR A 6 -30.40 -17.38 -63.20
CA THR A 6 -31.32 -16.40 -62.62
C THR A 6 -31.75 -16.84 -61.20
N THR A 7 -31.83 -15.86 -60.29
CA THR A 7 -32.85 -15.61 -59.24
C THR A 7 -33.29 -16.64 -58.18
N ARG A 8 -33.21 -16.12 -56.93
CA ARG A 8 -34.26 -15.92 -55.90
C ARG A 8 -34.56 -17.01 -54.86
N ARG A 9 -34.29 -16.58 -53.62
CA ARG A 9 -35.14 -16.54 -52.39
C ARG A 9 -35.79 -17.85 -51.89
N LYS A 10 -35.32 -18.22 -50.67
CA LYS A 10 -36.03 -18.61 -49.44
C LYS A 10 -37.43 -19.24 -49.56
N ILE A 11 -37.65 -20.37 -48.89
CA ILE A 11 -38.46 -20.54 -47.64
C ILE A 11 -38.58 -22.05 -47.31
N ALA A 12 -38.77 -22.30 -46.01
CA ALA A 12 -38.77 -23.56 -45.26
C ALA A 12 -39.98 -24.50 -45.45
N LEU A 13 -39.79 -25.77 -45.04
CA LEU A 13 -40.60 -26.64 -44.16
C LEU A 13 -40.18 -28.10 -44.47
N ALA A 14 -39.55 -28.84 -43.55
CA ALA A 14 -40.12 -29.61 -42.44
C ALA A 14 -40.75 -30.97 -42.83
N ILE A 15 -40.40 -31.97 -42.01
CA ILE A 15 -41.07 -33.24 -41.69
C ILE A 15 -40.37 -34.53 -42.19
N ALA A 16 -40.03 -35.29 -41.14
CA ALA A 16 -39.49 -36.63 -40.98
C ALA A 16 -40.01 -37.74 -41.90
N SER A 17 -39.20 -38.79 -42.05
CA SER A 17 -39.58 -40.18 -41.71
C SER A 17 -38.34 -41.08 -41.64
N ALA A 18 -38.33 -41.95 -40.64
CA ALA A 18 -37.26 -42.84 -40.26
C ALA A 18 -37.16 -44.10 -41.13
N THR A 19 -35.98 -44.72 -41.16
CA THR A 19 -35.86 -46.19 -41.20
C THR A 19 -34.47 -46.63 -40.73
N THR A 20 -34.49 -47.63 -39.88
CA THR A 20 -33.39 -48.32 -39.20
C THR A 20 -32.49 -49.11 -40.15
N LEU A 21 -31.16 -49.06 -39.93
CA LEU A 21 -30.27 -50.16 -40.31
C LEU A 21 -29.22 -50.37 -39.21
N ALA A 22 -29.13 -51.60 -38.73
CA ALA A 22 -28.22 -52.03 -37.68
C ALA A 22 -26.88 -52.54 -38.25
N LEU A 23 -25.89 -52.60 -37.34
CA LEU A 23 -24.62 -53.37 -37.35
C LEU A 23 -23.38 -52.70 -37.99
N ALA A 24 -22.53 -52.13 -37.13
CA ALA A 24 -21.25 -52.74 -36.71
C ALA A 24 -20.45 -51.74 -35.84
N VAL A 25 -20.64 -51.77 -34.53
CA VAL A 25 -19.76 -51.06 -33.59
C VAL A 25 -18.49 -51.90 -33.45
N GLY A 26 -17.42 -51.49 -34.13
CA GLY A 26 -16.08 -51.96 -33.80
C GLY A 26 -15.71 -51.51 -32.38
N PRO A 27 -14.86 -52.27 -31.65
CA PRO A 27 -14.38 -51.83 -30.36
C PRO A 27 -13.50 -50.59 -30.57
N GLY A 28 -14.09 -49.41 -30.42
CA GLY A 28 -13.33 -48.19 -30.21
C GLY A 28 -12.58 -48.37 -28.90
N ALA A 29 -11.27 -48.57 -28.98
CA ALA A 29 -10.39 -48.54 -27.83
C ALA A 29 -10.64 -47.21 -27.09
N ALA A 30 -11.31 -47.28 -25.95
CA ALA A 30 -11.26 -46.20 -24.99
C ALA A 30 -9.79 -46.06 -24.60
N LEU A 31 -9.13 -44.99 -25.05
CA LEU A 31 -7.82 -44.61 -24.52
C LEU A 31 -7.99 -44.54 -22.99
N PRO A 32 -7.12 -45.19 -22.20
CA PRO A 32 -7.23 -45.09 -20.75
C PRO A 32 -7.18 -43.61 -20.38
N ALA A 33 -8.18 -43.13 -19.65
CA ALA A 33 -8.14 -41.81 -19.05
C ALA A 33 -6.90 -41.79 -18.15
N GLN A 34 -5.85 -41.09 -18.59
CA GLN A 34 -4.63 -40.93 -17.80
C GLN A 34 -5.04 -40.27 -16.48
N ALA A 35 -5.01 -41.03 -15.38
CA ALA A 35 -5.33 -40.50 -14.07
C ALA A 35 -4.43 -39.29 -13.81
N ALA A 36 -5.04 -38.15 -13.45
CA ALA A 36 -4.30 -36.96 -13.09
C ALA A 36 -3.34 -37.31 -11.96
N GLN A 37 -2.08 -36.91 -12.09
CA GLN A 37 -1.07 -37.10 -11.06
C GLN A 37 -1.55 -36.44 -9.75
N PRO A 38 -1.34 -37.07 -8.59
CA PRO A 38 -1.75 -36.48 -7.32
C PRO A 38 -1.04 -35.14 -7.10
N GLU A 39 -1.79 -34.15 -6.61
CA GLU A 39 -1.30 -32.81 -6.31
C GLU A 39 -1.58 -32.47 -4.85
N GLY A 40 -0.59 -31.87 -4.20
CA GLY A 40 -0.65 -31.41 -2.81
C GLY A 40 -0.72 -29.88 -2.72
N ARG A 41 -0.99 -29.40 -1.52
CA ARG A 41 -1.03 -27.97 -1.22
C ARG A 41 0.40 -27.42 -1.12
N VAL A 42 0.70 -26.41 -1.93
CA VAL A 42 1.90 -25.60 -1.76
C VAL A 42 1.60 -24.44 -0.81
N LEU A 43 2.39 -24.33 0.25
CA LEU A 43 2.29 -23.23 1.20
C LEU A 43 2.73 -21.93 0.53
N HIS A 44 2.07 -20.82 0.85
CA HIS A 44 2.46 -19.48 0.38
C HIS A 44 2.46 -19.26 -1.16
N ALA A 45 1.80 -20.11 -1.94
CA ALA A 45 1.81 -20.08 -3.41
C ALA A 45 1.23 -18.80 -4.08
N GLN A 46 0.72 -17.87 -3.28
CA GLN A 46 0.11 -16.59 -3.67
C GLN A 46 0.46 -15.47 -2.68
N ALA A 47 1.50 -15.65 -1.86
CA ALA A 47 1.97 -14.59 -0.99
C ALA A 47 2.48 -13.42 -1.84
N ALA A 48 2.29 -12.18 -1.37
CA ALA A 48 2.75 -10.98 -2.07
C ALA A 48 4.25 -11.03 -2.37
N GLU A 49 5.04 -11.61 -1.46
CA GLU A 49 6.49 -11.75 -1.56
C GLU A 49 6.97 -13.07 -2.17
N ALA A 50 6.07 -13.87 -2.76
CA ALA A 50 6.40 -15.15 -3.34
C ALA A 50 7.37 -15.00 -4.52
N VAL A 51 8.49 -15.73 -4.48
CA VAL A 51 9.49 -15.75 -5.55
C VAL A 51 9.05 -16.76 -6.61
N PRO A 52 8.73 -16.34 -7.85
CA PRO A 52 8.28 -17.27 -8.88
C PRO A 52 9.32 -18.34 -9.18
N GLY A 53 8.90 -19.59 -9.18
CA GLY A 53 9.75 -20.73 -9.52
C GLY A 53 10.76 -21.15 -8.44
N SER A 54 10.74 -20.55 -7.24
CA SER A 54 11.59 -20.93 -6.11
C SER A 54 10.76 -21.51 -4.98
N TYR A 55 11.16 -22.68 -4.46
CA TYR A 55 10.43 -23.39 -3.41
C TYR A 55 11.36 -23.98 -2.37
N ILE A 56 10.90 -24.02 -1.12
CA ILE A 56 11.51 -24.72 0.00
C ILE A 56 10.79 -26.06 0.16
N VAL A 57 11.53 -27.16 0.09
CA VAL A 57 11.02 -28.52 0.21
C VAL A 57 11.57 -29.15 1.49
N THR A 58 10.68 -29.55 2.40
CA THR A 58 11.05 -30.25 3.63
C THR A 58 10.70 -31.73 3.52
N LEU A 59 11.64 -32.61 3.84
CA LEU A 59 11.44 -34.06 3.81
C LEU A 59 11.04 -34.58 5.19
N LYS A 60 10.06 -35.49 5.23
CA LYS A 60 9.59 -36.08 6.49
C LYS A 60 10.74 -36.82 7.18
N PRO A 61 10.96 -36.61 8.49
CA PRO A 61 11.96 -37.35 9.25
C PRO A 61 11.78 -38.88 9.19
N THR A 62 10.52 -39.34 9.08
CA THR A 62 10.13 -40.76 9.04
C THR A 62 10.25 -41.40 7.66
N SER A 63 10.49 -40.63 6.60
CA SER A 63 10.57 -41.14 5.24
C SER A 63 11.85 -41.93 4.95
N GLY A 64 12.85 -41.84 5.83
CA GLY A 64 14.20 -42.39 5.62
C GLY A 64 15.07 -41.54 4.67
N PHE A 65 14.50 -40.57 3.96
CA PHE A 65 15.27 -39.68 3.11
C PHE A 65 16.03 -38.62 3.92
N LYS A 66 17.30 -38.44 3.55
CA LYS A 66 18.16 -37.36 4.05
C LYS A 66 18.50 -36.43 2.92
N ALA A 67 18.45 -35.12 3.18
CA ALA A 67 18.75 -34.11 2.18
C ALA A 67 20.21 -34.16 1.67
N SER A 68 21.11 -34.67 2.51
CA SER A 68 22.51 -34.93 2.14
C SER A 68 22.69 -36.14 1.23
N ALA A 69 21.75 -37.10 1.28
CA ALA A 69 21.86 -38.38 0.60
C ALA A 69 21.45 -38.29 -0.88
N THR A 70 21.99 -39.20 -1.69
CA THR A 70 21.75 -39.24 -3.15
C THR A 70 20.28 -39.44 -3.47
N GLU A 71 19.62 -40.32 -2.73
CA GLU A 71 18.21 -40.68 -2.88
C GLU A 71 17.31 -39.46 -2.64
N GLY A 72 17.63 -38.65 -1.64
CA GLY A 72 16.92 -37.41 -1.38
C GLY A 72 17.06 -36.41 -2.52
N LYS A 73 18.24 -36.33 -3.15
CA LYS A 73 18.48 -35.40 -4.26
C LYS A 73 17.81 -35.90 -5.55
N GLN A 74 17.81 -37.21 -5.75
CA GLN A 74 17.10 -37.86 -6.86
C GLN A 74 15.60 -37.69 -6.77
N LEU A 75 15.02 -37.66 -5.57
CA LEU A 75 13.60 -37.34 -5.37
C LEU A 75 13.26 -35.98 -6.02
N ILE A 76 14.00 -34.93 -5.68
CA ILE A 76 13.74 -33.58 -6.23
C ILE A 76 13.91 -33.55 -7.75
N ALA A 77 14.99 -34.17 -8.26
CA ALA A 77 15.24 -34.26 -9.70
C ALA A 77 14.16 -35.06 -10.45
N GLY A 78 13.60 -36.10 -9.83
CA GLY A 78 12.53 -36.93 -10.38
C GLY A 78 11.23 -36.16 -10.63
N TYR A 79 11.01 -35.08 -9.88
CA TYR A 79 9.90 -34.15 -10.08
C TYR A 79 10.26 -32.96 -10.99
N GLY A 80 11.41 -32.99 -11.67
CA GLY A 80 11.88 -31.89 -12.53
C GLY A 80 12.55 -30.73 -11.78
N GLY A 81 12.71 -30.85 -10.47
CA GLY A 81 13.29 -29.81 -9.63
C GLY A 81 14.81 -29.71 -9.75
N ARG A 82 15.34 -28.48 -9.79
CA ARG A 82 16.77 -28.22 -9.66
C ARG A 82 17.09 -27.68 -8.27
N ILE A 83 17.82 -28.46 -7.48
CA ILE A 83 18.26 -28.04 -6.14
C ILE A 83 19.20 -26.83 -6.29
N THR A 84 18.89 -25.75 -5.58
CA THR A 84 19.73 -24.54 -5.48
C THR A 84 20.46 -24.48 -4.15
N ARG A 85 19.87 -25.04 -3.07
CA ARG A 85 20.50 -25.18 -1.74
C ARG A 85 20.06 -26.47 -1.07
N THR A 86 20.95 -27.06 -0.27
CA THR A 86 20.65 -28.23 0.58
C THR A 86 20.77 -27.83 2.04
N TYR A 87 19.75 -28.16 2.83
CA TYR A 87 19.73 -27.96 4.27
C TYR A 87 19.87 -29.31 4.96
N THR A 88 20.82 -29.43 5.90
CA THR A 88 21.11 -30.69 6.59
C THR A 88 21.09 -30.60 8.11
N SER A 89 21.12 -29.38 8.66
CA SER A 89 21.31 -29.16 10.10
C SER A 89 20.04 -28.65 10.77
N ALA A 90 19.54 -27.49 10.35
CA ALA A 90 18.31 -26.89 10.91
C ALA A 90 17.04 -27.42 10.23
N LEU A 91 17.16 -27.92 9.00
CA LEU A 91 16.08 -28.47 8.20
C LEU A 91 16.62 -29.68 7.43
N ASN A 92 15.80 -30.70 7.23
CA ASN A 92 16.08 -31.81 6.31
C ASN A 92 15.38 -31.51 4.97
N GLY A 93 16.02 -30.75 4.10
CA GLY A 93 15.33 -30.25 2.91
C GLY A 93 16.18 -29.49 1.91
N TYR A 94 15.52 -28.79 0.99
CA TYR A 94 16.14 -28.07 -0.11
C TYR A 94 15.48 -26.72 -0.37
N ALA A 95 16.24 -25.79 -0.93
CA ALA A 95 15.67 -24.81 -1.85
C ALA A 95 15.82 -25.38 -3.26
N ALA A 96 14.75 -25.31 -4.06
CA ALA A 96 14.71 -25.89 -5.40
C ALA A 96 13.97 -24.98 -6.37
N ALA A 97 14.47 -24.94 -7.60
CA ALA A 97 13.75 -24.35 -8.73
C ALA A 97 12.77 -25.39 -9.30
N LEU A 98 11.48 -25.07 -9.32
CA LEU A 98 10.38 -25.92 -9.80
C LEU A 98 9.35 -25.05 -10.52
N SER A 99 8.59 -25.62 -11.45
CA SER A 99 7.34 -25.00 -11.90
C SER A 99 6.22 -25.17 -10.85
N SER A 100 5.16 -24.36 -10.94
CA SER A 100 4.02 -24.46 -10.03
C SER A 100 3.29 -25.82 -10.10
N ALA A 101 3.35 -26.50 -11.25
CA ALA A 101 2.79 -27.85 -11.41
C ALA A 101 3.70 -28.91 -10.76
N GLU A 102 5.03 -28.80 -10.95
CA GLU A 102 6.00 -29.71 -10.32
C GLU A 102 5.99 -29.56 -8.80
N ALA A 103 5.93 -28.33 -8.28
CA ALA A 103 5.82 -28.08 -6.84
C ALA A 103 4.55 -28.68 -6.23
N ARG A 104 3.39 -28.58 -6.90
CA ARG A 104 2.14 -29.22 -6.45
C ARG A 104 2.25 -30.74 -6.46
N ARG A 105 2.84 -31.35 -7.48
CA ARG A 105 3.03 -32.80 -7.52
C ARG A 105 4.00 -33.27 -6.43
N LEU A 106 5.10 -32.55 -6.23
CA LEU A 106 6.08 -32.85 -5.18
C LEU A 106 5.46 -32.70 -3.78
N ALA A 107 4.54 -31.75 -3.59
CA ALA A 107 3.81 -31.59 -2.33
C ALA A 107 2.88 -32.77 -1.99
N ALA A 108 2.56 -33.63 -2.95
CA ALA A 108 1.78 -34.86 -2.71
C ALA A 108 2.66 -36.09 -2.39
N ASP A 109 3.99 -35.97 -2.52
CA ASP A 109 4.89 -37.11 -2.35
C ASP A 109 4.90 -37.59 -0.88
N PRO A 110 4.82 -38.92 -0.64
CA PRO A 110 4.77 -39.45 0.73
C PRO A 110 6.04 -39.16 1.55
N ALA A 111 7.19 -38.93 0.93
CA ALA A 111 8.43 -38.56 1.58
C ALA A 111 8.55 -37.05 1.88
N VAL A 112 7.71 -36.21 1.27
CA VAL A 112 7.71 -34.76 1.45
C VAL A 112 6.77 -34.37 2.58
N GLU A 113 7.28 -33.58 3.51
CA GLU A 113 6.51 -33.01 4.62
C GLU A 113 5.78 -31.76 4.19
N SER A 114 6.48 -30.87 3.49
CA SER A 114 5.91 -29.64 2.96
C SER A 114 6.67 -29.14 1.73
N VAL A 115 5.94 -28.45 0.87
CA VAL A 115 6.49 -27.57 -0.16
C VAL A 115 5.94 -26.17 0.11
N GLU A 116 6.84 -25.23 0.30
CA GLU A 116 6.55 -23.83 0.51
C GLU A 116 7.12 -23.03 -0.66
N GLN A 117 6.37 -22.09 -1.22
CA GLN A 117 6.94 -21.14 -2.17
C GLN A 117 7.85 -20.18 -1.42
N ASP A 118 9.09 -20.08 -1.88
CA ASP A 118 10.11 -19.22 -1.29
C ASP A 118 9.66 -17.76 -1.33
N GLN A 119 10.09 -16.96 -0.35
CA GLN A 119 9.64 -15.58 -0.17
C GLN A 119 10.82 -14.65 0.01
N LYS A 120 10.67 -13.41 -0.45
CA LYS A 120 11.65 -12.36 -0.13
C LYS A 120 11.60 -12.06 1.37
N VAL A 121 12.77 -11.87 1.97
CA VAL A 121 12.92 -11.36 3.34
C VAL A 121 13.61 -10.01 3.28
N HIS A 122 13.25 -9.11 4.19
CA HIS A 122 13.73 -7.73 4.21
C HIS A 122 14.40 -7.41 5.54
N ALA A 123 15.49 -6.65 5.50
CA ALA A 123 16.07 -6.07 6.70
C ALA A 123 15.20 -4.91 7.21
N THR A 124 15.03 -4.84 8.53
CA THR A 124 14.22 -3.84 9.22
C THR A 124 15.05 -3.14 10.28
N ALA A 125 14.77 -1.86 10.50
CA ALA A 125 15.31 -1.07 11.59
C ALA A 125 14.24 -0.86 12.67
N THR A 126 14.66 -0.76 13.92
CA THR A 126 13.78 -0.47 15.06
C THR A 126 14.30 0.73 15.83
N GLN A 127 13.44 1.74 16.02
CA GLN A 127 13.66 2.84 16.94
C GLN A 127 13.12 2.46 18.31
N THR A 128 13.93 2.60 19.37
CA THR A 128 13.46 2.54 20.75
C THR A 128 13.05 3.92 21.26
N ASN A 129 12.19 3.97 22.28
CA ASN A 129 11.58 5.21 22.79
C ASN A 129 10.84 5.97 21.67
N ALA A 130 10.09 5.23 20.84
CA ALA A 130 9.34 5.82 19.76
C ALA A 130 8.20 6.72 20.29
N PRO A 131 7.93 7.88 19.67
CA PRO A 131 6.72 8.63 19.92
C PRO A 131 5.49 7.74 19.72
N TRP A 132 4.48 7.90 20.57
CA TRP A 132 3.33 6.99 20.61
C TRP A 132 2.63 6.82 19.26
N GLY A 133 2.62 7.87 18.42
CA GLY A 133 2.01 7.81 17.09
C GLY A 133 2.73 6.84 16.16
N LEU A 134 4.06 6.76 16.23
CA LEU A 134 4.85 5.79 15.48
C LEU A 134 4.66 4.37 16.04
N ASP A 135 4.77 4.21 17.36
CA ASP A 135 4.54 2.95 18.09
C ASP A 135 3.14 2.40 17.85
N ARG A 136 2.14 3.28 17.69
CA ARG A 136 0.79 2.81 17.42
C ARG A 136 0.65 2.24 16.01
N ILE A 137 1.37 2.77 15.03
CA ILE A 137 1.15 2.40 13.62
C ILE A 137 2.02 1.22 13.18
N ASP A 138 2.97 0.69 13.94
CA ASP A 138 3.70 -0.54 13.57
C ASP A 138 3.20 -1.80 14.27
N GLN A 139 2.13 -1.70 15.08
CA GLN A 139 1.53 -2.82 15.79
C GLN A 139 -0.01 -2.90 15.65
N ALA A 140 -0.56 -4.09 15.91
CA ALA A 140 -2.01 -4.31 15.84
C ALA A 140 -2.73 -3.91 17.13
N ASN A 141 -2.23 -4.36 18.28
CA ASN A 141 -2.95 -4.32 19.55
C ASN A 141 -2.25 -3.39 20.55
N LEU A 142 -3.02 -2.76 21.43
CA LEU A 142 -2.51 -2.19 22.68
C LEU A 142 -2.16 -3.34 23.68
N PRO A 143 -1.28 -3.10 24.67
CA PRO A 143 -0.57 -1.85 24.98
C PRO A 143 0.56 -1.54 23.99
N LEU A 144 0.93 -0.26 23.94
CA LEU A 144 2.11 0.24 23.22
C LEU A 144 3.41 -0.36 23.79
N ASN A 145 4.38 -0.64 22.93
CA ASN A 145 5.61 -1.35 23.32
C ASN A 145 6.85 -0.43 23.42
N GLY A 146 6.71 0.85 23.05
CA GLY A 146 7.75 1.86 23.09
C GLY A 146 8.71 1.84 21.90
N THR A 147 8.41 1.08 20.84
CA THR A 147 9.29 0.91 19.68
C THR A 147 8.57 1.23 18.37
N TYR A 148 9.35 1.51 17.32
CA TYR A 148 8.83 1.65 15.96
C TYR A 148 9.73 0.89 14.99
N THR A 149 9.20 -0.16 14.38
CA THR A 149 9.89 -1.02 13.42
C THR A 149 9.45 -0.71 11.99
N TYR A 150 10.41 -0.45 11.12
CA TYR A 150 10.18 -0.02 9.75
C TYR A 150 11.21 -0.67 8.82
N PRO A 151 10.91 -0.86 7.52
CA PRO A 151 11.86 -1.42 6.58
C PRO A 151 13.08 -0.50 6.46
N ASP A 152 14.26 -1.08 6.22
CA ASP A 152 15.50 -0.31 6.04
C ASP A 152 15.39 0.75 4.94
N SER A 153 14.52 0.51 3.96
CA SER A 153 14.24 1.43 2.87
C SER A 153 13.59 2.73 3.37
N ALA A 154 12.75 2.68 4.40
CA ALA A 154 12.19 3.80 5.16
C ALA A 154 11.65 4.98 4.32
N GLY A 155 11.07 4.71 3.15
CA GLY A 155 10.58 5.75 2.23
C GLY A 155 11.65 6.36 1.30
N GLY A 156 12.86 5.81 1.29
CA GLY A 156 13.94 6.24 0.39
C GLY A 156 13.53 6.16 -1.08
N GLY A 157 13.91 7.17 -1.87
CA GLY A 157 13.53 7.25 -3.29
C GLY A 157 12.12 7.79 -3.55
N THR A 158 11.36 8.15 -2.52
CA THR A 158 10.07 8.85 -2.66
C THR A 158 10.19 10.34 -2.35
N THR A 159 9.24 11.12 -2.89
CA THR A 159 9.11 12.55 -2.61
C THR A 159 7.74 12.84 -2.06
N VAL A 160 7.68 13.49 -0.90
CA VAL A 160 6.43 13.96 -0.29
C VAL A 160 6.33 15.48 -0.41
N TYR A 161 5.32 15.93 -1.13
CA TYR A 161 4.96 17.34 -1.28
C TYR A 161 4.09 17.75 -0.10
N VAL A 162 4.53 18.75 0.65
CA VAL A 162 3.81 19.30 1.80
C VAL A 162 3.15 20.59 1.37
N LEU A 163 1.83 20.52 1.15
CA LEU A 163 1.00 21.65 0.73
C LEU A 163 0.41 22.34 1.96
N ASP A 164 1.10 23.36 2.48
CA ASP A 164 0.84 23.89 3.84
C ASP A 164 1.36 25.34 4.02
N THR A 165 1.76 25.74 5.24
CA THR A 165 2.31 27.06 5.60
C THR A 165 3.76 27.28 5.17
N GLY A 166 4.33 26.36 4.38
CA GLY A 166 5.75 26.27 4.08
C GLY A 166 6.46 25.25 4.99
N VAL A 167 7.77 25.05 4.81
CA VAL A 167 8.57 24.15 5.68
C VAL A 167 9.89 24.82 6.04
N ARG A 168 10.30 24.76 7.31
CA ARG A 168 11.68 25.06 7.71
C ARG A 168 12.59 23.90 7.28
N ILE A 169 13.12 23.97 6.06
CA ILE A 169 13.94 22.89 5.48
C ILE A 169 15.28 22.67 6.22
N THR A 170 15.72 23.65 7.01
CA THR A 170 16.93 23.57 7.85
C THR A 170 16.72 22.79 9.15
N HIS A 171 15.48 22.47 9.51
CA HIS A 171 15.17 21.76 10.75
C HIS A 171 15.88 20.40 10.82
N GLN A 172 16.57 20.10 11.92
CA GLN A 172 17.47 18.93 12.03
C GLN A 172 16.79 17.59 11.75
N GLN A 173 15.47 17.51 11.98
CA GLN A 173 14.67 16.32 11.68
C GLN A 173 14.65 15.97 10.19
N ILE A 174 14.76 16.94 9.28
CA ILE A 174 14.60 16.77 7.82
C ILE A 174 15.71 17.45 6.99
N SER A 175 16.66 18.12 7.64
CA SER A 175 17.77 18.79 6.97
C SER A 175 18.54 17.83 6.05
N GLY A 176 18.92 18.33 4.87
CA GLY A 176 19.52 17.53 3.79
C GLY A 176 18.54 16.63 3.01
N ARG A 177 17.27 16.56 3.43
CA ARG A 177 16.21 15.80 2.75
C ARG A 177 14.97 16.64 2.42
N ALA A 178 15.00 17.94 2.70
CA ALA A 178 13.91 18.86 2.38
C ALA A 178 14.39 19.97 1.42
N SER A 179 13.48 20.45 0.58
CA SER A 179 13.72 21.53 -0.39
C SER A 179 12.46 22.38 -0.58
N TYR A 180 12.61 23.62 -1.05
CA TYR A 180 11.48 24.44 -1.45
C TYR A 180 11.00 24.04 -2.84
N GLY A 181 9.68 24.00 -3.01
CA GLY A 181 9.01 23.98 -4.31
C GLY A 181 8.66 25.39 -4.74
N TYR A 182 7.48 25.86 -4.33
CA TYR A 182 7.00 27.21 -4.65
C TYR A 182 6.13 27.78 -3.54
N ASP A 183 6.12 29.11 -3.43
CA ASP A 183 5.32 29.88 -2.50
C ASP A 183 4.24 30.67 -3.25
N PHE A 184 2.98 30.28 -3.05
CA PHE A 184 1.82 30.94 -3.66
C PHE A 184 1.22 32.05 -2.80
N VAL A 185 1.75 32.27 -1.59
CA VAL A 185 1.37 33.39 -0.72
C VAL A 185 2.15 34.63 -1.14
N ASP A 186 3.48 34.49 -1.23
CA ASP A 186 4.39 35.60 -1.55
C ASP A 186 4.81 35.60 -3.03
N ASN A 187 4.45 34.56 -3.79
CA ASN A 187 4.74 34.38 -5.23
C ASN A 187 6.24 34.32 -5.56
N ASP A 188 6.98 33.50 -4.81
CA ASP A 188 8.41 33.25 -5.05
C ASP A 188 8.78 31.75 -4.89
N ALA A 189 10.08 31.44 -4.98
CA ALA A 189 10.60 30.08 -4.88
C ALA A 189 10.97 29.66 -3.44
N VAL A 190 10.62 30.45 -2.43
CA VAL A 190 11.05 30.26 -1.03
C VAL A 190 9.82 29.96 -0.17
N ALA A 191 9.39 28.69 -0.21
CA ALA A 191 8.28 28.18 0.59
C ALA A 191 8.65 27.97 2.09
N GLN A 192 9.18 29.01 2.73
CA GLN A 192 9.60 29.01 4.13
C GLN A 192 8.40 29.02 5.07
N ASP A 193 8.47 28.19 6.11
CA ASP A 193 7.41 28.12 7.10
C ASP A 193 7.39 29.34 8.03
N GLY A 194 6.30 30.10 7.98
CA GLY A 194 6.06 31.23 8.88
C GLY A 194 5.09 30.94 10.03
N ALA A 195 4.39 29.80 10.04
CA ALA A 195 3.39 29.47 11.07
C ALA A 195 3.78 28.28 11.96
N GLY A 196 4.57 27.33 11.43
CA GLY A 196 5.03 26.13 12.13
C GLY A 196 4.30 24.85 11.76
N HIS A 197 3.06 24.97 11.29
CA HIS A 197 2.20 23.83 10.95
C HIS A 197 2.82 22.96 9.86
N GLY A 198 3.30 23.56 8.77
CA GLY A 198 3.93 22.84 7.67
C GLY A 198 5.23 22.11 8.07
N THR A 199 6.06 22.70 8.93
CA THR A 199 7.24 22.03 9.49
C THR A 199 6.85 20.84 10.37
N HIS A 200 5.78 20.96 11.16
CA HIS A 200 5.29 19.88 12.01
C HIS A 200 4.84 18.68 11.19
N VAL A 201 3.98 18.90 10.19
CA VAL A 201 3.49 17.81 9.34
C VAL A 201 4.63 17.21 8.49
N ALA A 202 5.55 18.04 7.96
CA ALA A 202 6.72 17.55 7.23
C ALA A 202 7.62 16.64 8.08
N THR A 203 7.83 16.99 9.35
CA THR A 203 8.63 16.19 10.27
C THR A 203 7.89 14.97 10.82
N THR A 204 6.55 14.98 10.84
CA THR A 204 5.73 13.78 11.10
C THR A 204 5.77 12.80 9.92
N VAL A 205 5.88 13.31 8.68
CA VAL A 205 6.10 12.46 7.49
C VAL A 205 7.51 11.85 7.53
N ALA A 206 8.55 12.68 7.59
CA ALA A 206 9.91 12.28 7.23
C ALA A 206 10.99 12.61 8.27
N GLY A 207 10.63 13.07 9.47
CA GLY A 207 11.59 13.38 10.54
C GLY A 207 12.44 12.17 10.97
N SER A 208 13.70 12.39 11.32
CA SER A 208 14.59 11.34 11.81
C SER A 208 14.06 10.67 13.09
N THR A 209 13.50 11.44 14.01
CA THR A 209 12.90 10.97 15.28
C THR A 209 11.39 10.74 15.15
N TYR A 210 10.68 11.71 14.57
CA TYR A 210 9.21 11.74 14.56
C TYR A 210 8.56 11.20 13.28
N GLY A 211 9.36 10.97 12.24
CA GLY A 211 8.86 10.60 10.92
C GLY A 211 8.55 9.12 10.78
N VAL A 212 7.47 8.82 10.05
CA VAL A 212 7.12 7.48 9.56
C VAL A 212 8.09 7.04 8.46
N ALA A 213 8.34 7.88 7.46
CA ALA A 213 9.19 7.64 6.29
C ALA A 213 10.55 8.34 6.43
N LYS A 214 11.39 7.82 7.34
CA LYS A 214 12.63 8.48 7.79
C LYS A 214 13.68 8.78 6.69
N LYS A 215 13.55 8.21 5.50
CA LYS A 215 14.44 8.43 4.33
C LYS A 215 13.75 9.11 3.15
N ALA A 216 12.46 9.44 3.25
CA ALA A 216 11.76 10.19 2.21
C ALA A 216 12.31 11.62 2.09
N LYS A 217 12.14 12.20 0.89
CA LYS A 217 12.40 13.62 0.62
C LYS A 217 11.14 14.45 0.82
N ILE A 218 11.30 15.69 1.25
CA ILE A 218 10.21 16.67 1.39
C ILE A 218 10.37 17.79 0.36
N VAL A 219 9.28 18.17 -0.29
CA VAL A 219 9.17 19.40 -1.10
C VAL A 219 8.09 20.29 -0.50
N ALA A 220 8.47 21.49 -0.08
CA ALA A 220 7.54 22.45 0.50
C ALA A 220 6.77 23.23 -0.57
N VAL A 221 5.44 23.24 -0.49
CA VAL A 221 4.57 24.06 -1.34
C VAL A 221 3.72 24.93 -0.44
N ARG A 222 4.03 26.23 -0.38
CA ARG A 222 3.39 27.15 0.56
C ARG A 222 2.12 27.74 -0.06
N VAL A 223 0.99 27.49 0.58
CA VAL A 223 -0.34 28.00 0.18
C VAL A 223 -1.13 28.61 1.33
N LEU A 224 -0.58 28.54 2.54
CA LEU A 224 -1.10 29.17 3.74
C LEU A 224 -0.09 30.19 4.26
N ASP A 225 -0.60 31.34 4.70
CA ASP A 225 0.18 32.44 5.25
C ASP A 225 0.69 32.15 6.68
N ASN A 226 1.33 33.13 7.30
CA ASN A 226 1.91 33.01 8.64
C ASN A 226 0.87 32.85 9.76
N ASN A 227 -0.41 33.06 9.46
CA ASN A 227 -1.53 32.83 10.36
C ASN A 227 -2.23 31.48 10.06
N GLY A 228 -1.68 30.66 9.17
CA GLY A 228 -2.29 29.39 8.76
C GLY A 228 -3.49 29.55 7.83
N SER A 229 -3.66 30.72 7.20
CA SER A 229 -4.81 31.04 6.36
C SER A 229 -4.43 31.09 4.88
N GLY A 230 -5.33 30.68 3.99
CA GLY A 230 -5.11 30.73 2.55
C GLY A 230 -6.42 30.74 1.78
N THR A 231 -6.34 30.87 0.47
CA THR A 231 -7.50 30.89 -0.41
C THR A 231 -7.64 29.56 -1.16
N THR A 232 -8.86 29.18 -1.51
CA THR A 232 -9.09 28.02 -2.39
C THR A 232 -8.32 28.13 -3.70
N ALA A 233 -8.19 29.35 -4.25
CA ALA A 233 -7.41 29.59 -5.47
C ALA A 233 -5.91 29.30 -5.26
N GLY A 234 -5.32 29.75 -4.13
CA GLY A 234 -3.92 29.45 -3.78
C GLY A 234 -3.67 27.95 -3.57
N VAL A 235 -4.61 27.25 -2.91
CA VAL A 235 -4.53 25.79 -2.75
C VAL A 235 -4.59 25.09 -4.11
N ILE A 236 -5.49 25.50 -5.02
CA ILE A 236 -5.56 24.97 -6.38
C ILE A 236 -4.25 25.22 -7.14
N ALA A 237 -3.65 26.41 -7.02
CA ALA A 237 -2.38 26.73 -7.65
C ALA A 237 -1.24 25.81 -7.16
N GLY A 238 -1.19 25.51 -5.86
CA GLY A 238 -0.23 24.55 -5.32
C GLY A 238 -0.49 23.10 -5.80
N VAL A 239 -1.76 22.68 -5.92
CA VAL A 239 -2.10 21.37 -6.50
C VAL A 239 -1.67 21.30 -7.97
N ASP A 240 -1.90 22.36 -8.74
CA ASP A 240 -1.50 22.46 -10.15
C ASP A 240 0.02 22.40 -10.29
N TRP A 241 0.76 23.11 -9.44
CA TRP A 241 2.22 23.07 -9.42
C TRP A 241 2.76 21.67 -9.08
N ILE A 242 2.18 20.99 -8.08
CA ILE A 242 2.54 19.60 -7.77
C ILE A 242 2.29 18.72 -8.98
N THR A 243 1.12 18.86 -9.63
CA THR A 243 0.77 18.08 -10.84
C THR A 243 1.78 18.27 -11.97
N ALA A 244 2.27 19.50 -12.16
CA ALA A 244 3.24 19.81 -13.21
C ALA A 244 4.70 19.41 -12.87
N ASN A 245 5.04 19.30 -11.58
CA ASN A 245 6.44 19.13 -11.13
C ASN A 245 6.69 17.86 -10.32
N HIS A 246 5.69 16.97 -10.18
CA HIS A 246 5.89 15.75 -9.42
C HIS A 246 6.87 14.81 -10.13
N VAL A 247 7.60 14.03 -9.32
CA VAL A 247 8.48 12.97 -9.81
C VAL A 247 7.79 11.61 -9.69
N ALA A 248 8.45 10.53 -10.11
CA ALA A 248 7.98 9.18 -9.81
C ALA A 248 7.91 8.96 -8.28
N SER A 249 6.96 8.14 -7.84
CA SER A 249 6.73 7.83 -6.42
C SER A 249 6.50 9.09 -5.56
N SER A 250 5.51 9.88 -5.97
CA SER A 250 5.14 11.14 -5.30
C SER A 250 3.90 10.97 -4.41
N VAL A 251 3.98 11.55 -3.22
CA VAL A 251 2.86 11.66 -2.28
C VAL A 251 2.62 13.14 -1.98
N ALA A 252 1.37 13.58 -1.88
CA ALA A 252 1.01 14.89 -1.39
C ALA A 252 0.36 14.77 0.00
N ASN A 253 0.91 15.46 0.98
CA ASN A 253 0.27 15.66 2.29
C ASN A 253 -0.49 16.99 2.26
N VAL A 254 -1.81 16.92 2.45
CA VAL A 254 -2.71 18.09 2.46
C VAL A 254 -3.39 18.15 3.82
N SER A 255 -2.70 18.79 4.77
CA SER A 255 -3.14 18.93 6.17
C SER A 255 -4.01 20.17 6.39
N LEU A 256 -4.82 20.52 5.40
CA LEU A 256 -5.69 21.69 5.37
C LEU A 256 -7.08 21.32 4.84
N GLY A 257 -8.05 22.21 5.04
CA GLY A 257 -9.38 22.05 4.50
C GLY A 257 -10.25 23.25 4.77
N GLY A 258 -11.43 23.26 4.14
CA GLY A 258 -12.41 24.33 4.31
C GLY A 258 -13.77 23.91 3.81
N GLY A 259 -14.62 24.91 3.54
CA GLY A 259 -15.93 24.70 2.95
C GLY A 259 -15.86 24.01 1.58
N PRO A 260 -17.01 23.55 1.07
CA PRO A 260 -17.04 22.77 -0.15
C PRO A 260 -16.63 23.57 -1.40
N SER A 261 -15.69 23.04 -2.18
CA SER A 261 -15.31 23.58 -3.50
C SER A 261 -15.13 22.48 -4.56
N THR A 262 -16.00 22.44 -5.57
CA THR A 262 -15.89 21.48 -6.68
C THR A 262 -14.61 21.68 -7.49
N ALA A 263 -14.18 22.92 -7.69
CA ALA A 263 -12.96 23.22 -8.43
C ALA A 263 -11.71 22.66 -7.74
N LEU A 264 -11.64 22.76 -6.40
CA LEU A 264 -10.55 22.18 -5.63
C LEU A 264 -10.58 20.65 -5.68
N ASP A 265 -11.76 20.05 -5.52
CA ASP A 265 -11.89 18.60 -5.59
C ASP A 265 -11.43 18.07 -6.97
N ASP A 266 -11.86 18.72 -8.05
CA ASP A 266 -11.51 18.31 -9.41
C ASP A 266 -10.02 18.50 -9.71
N ALA A 267 -9.39 19.56 -9.17
CA ALA A 267 -7.94 19.72 -9.25
C ALA A 267 -7.20 18.57 -8.56
N VAL A 268 -7.63 18.21 -7.34
CA VAL A 268 -7.06 17.08 -6.59
C VAL A 268 -7.27 15.76 -7.34
N ARG A 269 -8.47 15.48 -7.87
CA ARG A 269 -8.72 14.28 -8.69
C ARG A 269 -7.80 14.19 -9.90
N ARG A 270 -7.58 15.30 -10.61
CA ARG A 270 -6.67 15.34 -11.77
C ARG A 270 -5.21 15.12 -11.37
N SER A 271 -4.77 15.71 -10.27
CA SER A 271 -3.43 15.45 -9.72
C SER A 271 -3.24 13.98 -9.34
N ILE A 272 -4.25 13.36 -8.69
CA ILE A 272 -4.22 11.93 -8.41
C ILE A 272 -4.16 11.10 -9.68
N ALA A 273 -4.94 11.44 -10.70
CA ALA A 273 -4.91 10.77 -11.99
C ALA A 273 -3.55 10.90 -12.72
N SER A 274 -2.75 11.93 -12.41
CA SER A 274 -1.38 12.09 -12.94
C SER A 274 -0.34 11.17 -12.26
N GLY A 275 -0.71 10.52 -11.15
CA GLY A 275 0.13 9.55 -10.45
C GLY A 275 0.59 9.96 -9.05
N VAL A 276 0.07 11.06 -8.50
CA VAL A 276 0.40 11.52 -7.14
C VAL A 276 -0.59 10.93 -6.13
N THR A 277 -0.09 10.28 -5.08
CA THR A 277 -0.96 9.78 -3.99
C THR A 277 -1.28 10.90 -3.01
N TYR A 278 -2.55 11.16 -2.71
CA TYR A 278 -2.94 12.22 -1.77
C TYR A 278 -3.38 11.67 -0.42
N SER A 279 -2.80 12.19 0.66
CA SER A 279 -3.30 12.02 2.02
C SER A 279 -3.85 13.34 2.53
N ILE A 280 -5.13 13.33 2.93
CA ILE A 280 -5.92 14.54 3.19
C ILE A 280 -6.52 14.48 4.59
N ALA A 281 -6.44 15.58 5.34
CA ALA A 281 -7.10 15.68 6.63
C ALA A 281 -8.63 15.68 6.50
N ALA A 282 -9.33 14.86 7.30
CA ALA A 282 -10.80 14.80 7.27
C ALA A 282 -11.48 16.09 7.79
N GLY A 283 -10.77 16.90 8.58
CA GLY A 283 -11.27 18.11 9.24
C GLY A 283 -11.55 17.92 10.74
N ASN A 284 -11.65 19.04 11.46
CA ASN A 284 -11.62 19.09 12.93
C ASN A 284 -12.91 19.64 13.56
N SER A 285 -14.08 19.35 12.97
CA SER A 285 -15.36 19.91 13.40
C SER A 285 -16.28 18.90 14.09
N GLY A 286 -15.88 17.64 14.24
CA GLY A 286 -16.75 16.57 14.74
C GLY A 286 -18.00 16.40 13.88
N ALA A 287 -17.86 16.58 12.56
CA ALA A 287 -18.95 16.61 11.60
C ALA A 287 -18.72 15.62 10.44
N PRO A 288 -19.73 15.38 9.57
CA PRO A 288 -19.54 14.61 8.35
C PRO A 288 -18.45 15.21 7.44
N ALA A 289 -17.39 14.44 7.17
CA ALA A 289 -16.26 14.87 6.34
C ALA A 289 -16.69 15.21 4.89
N SER A 290 -17.83 14.68 4.42
CA SER A 290 -18.40 14.97 3.11
C SER A 290 -18.78 16.45 2.90
N GLY A 291 -18.92 17.22 3.99
CA GLY A 291 -19.16 18.66 3.94
C GLY A 291 -17.94 19.53 3.64
N TYR A 292 -16.74 18.94 3.54
CA TYR A 292 -15.47 19.67 3.48
C TYR A 292 -14.68 19.34 2.21
N SER A 293 -13.91 20.31 1.72
CA SER A 293 -12.93 20.10 0.63
C SER A 293 -11.50 20.31 1.14
N PRO A 294 -10.53 19.51 0.67
CA PRO A 294 -10.68 18.41 -0.30
C PRO A 294 -11.05 17.05 0.34
N ALA A 295 -11.47 17.01 1.61
CA ALA A 295 -11.80 15.78 2.34
C ALA A 295 -12.89 14.89 1.70
N ARG A 296 -13.73 15.42 0.82
CA ARG A 296 -14.74 14.64 0.09
C ARG A 296 -14.26 14.05 -1.24
N VAL A 297 -12.97 14.17 -1.58
CA VAL A 297 -12.40 13.55 -2.78
C VAL A 297 -12.23 12.06 -2.53
N ASP A 298 -13.08 11.27 -3.17
CA ASP A 298 -13.17 9.81 -3.07
C ASP A 298 -11.97 9.04 -3.62
N THR A 299 -11.18 9.65 -4.50
CA THR A 299 -9.95 9.05 -5.03
C THR A 299 -8.71 9.35 -4.17
N ALA A 300 -8.83 10.19 -3.13
CA ALA A 300 -7.77 10.47 -2.19
C ALA A 300 -7.82 9.51 -0.99
N ILE A 301 -6.86 9.62 -0.06
CA ILE A 301 -6.92 8.93 1.23
C ILE A 301 -7.28 9.97 2.30
N THR A 302 -8.54 9.98 2.72
CA THR A 302 -9.08 10.90 3.72
C THR A 302 -8.88 10.34 5.13
N VAL A 303 -8.21 11.11 5.97
CA VAL A 303 -7.63 10.64 7.23
C VAL A 303 -8.32 11.27 8.44
N GLY A 304 -8.97 10.43 9.24
CA GLY A 304 -9.48 10.80 10.56
C GLY A 304 -8.41 10.72 11.65
N ALA A 305 -8.65 11.37 12.79
CA ALA A 305 -7.71 11.40 13.92
C ALA A 305 -8.15 10.48 15.06
N THR A 306 -7.18 9.80 15.68
CA THR A 306 -7.36 9.00 16.90
C THR A 306 -6.52 9.51 18.05
N THR A 307 -6.95 9.14 19.25
CA THR A 307 -6.19 9.27 20.49
C THR A 307 -5.30 8.04 20.71
N ARG A 308 -4.43 8.10 21.72
CA ARG A 308 -3.56 6.98 22.13
C ARG A 308 -4.31 5.73 22.61
N THR A 309 -5.61 5.84 22.89
CA THR A 309 -6.44 4.75 23.43
C THR A 309 -7.36 4.12 22.39
N ASP A 310 -7.03 4.23 21.10
CA ASP A 310 -7.85 3.74 19.99
C ASP A 310 -9.28 4.30 19.98
N ALA A 311 -9.48 5.53 20.49
CA ALA A 311 -10.73 6.26 20.30
C ALA A 311 -10.57 7.24 19.14
N ARG A 312 -11.63 7.44 18.34
CA ARG A 312 -11.70 8.61 17.45
C ARG A 312 -11.59 9.86 18.31
N ALA A 313 -10.70 10.78 17.94
CA ALA A 313 -10.62 12.07 18.60
C ALA A 313 -11.95 12.82 18.41
N SER A 314 -12.49 13.41 19.48
CA SER A 314 -13.85 14.00 19.46
C SER A 314 -14.02 15.06 18.35
N TYR A 315 -12.97 15.84 18.07
CA TYR A 315 -12.92 16.83 17.02
C TYR A 315 -12.82 16.25 15.59
N SER A 316 -12.36 15.00 15.41
CA SER A 316 -12.17 14.44 14.08
C SER A 316 -13.49 14.38 13.33
N ASN A 317 -13.53 14.88 12.10
CA ASN A 317 -14.65 14.56 11.22
C ASN A 317 -14.74 13.04 10.97
N TYR A 318 -15.92 12.59 10.55
CA TYR A 318 -16.29 11.19 10.40
C TYR A 318 -17.18 10.98 9.16
N GLY A 319 -17.54 9.74 8.87
CA GLY A 319 -18.49 9.38 7.83
C GLY A 319 -17.87 8.54 6.71
N PRO A 320 -18.67 8.18 5.70
CA PRO A 320 -18.30 7.19 4.68
C PRO A 320 -17.20 7.66 3.71
N VAL A 321 -16.85 8.96 3.71
CA VAL A 321 -15.75 9.49 2.89
C VAL A 321 -14.40 9.47 3.63
N VAL A 322 -14.37 9.10 4.92
CA VAL A 322 -13.12 8.81 5.62
C VAL A 322 -12.69 7.41 5.21
N ASP A 323 -11.43 7.23 4.84
CA ASP A 323 -10.89 5.93 4.42
C ASP A 323 -10.21 5.19 5.57
N ILE A 324 -9.49 5.95 6.40
CA ILE A 324 -8.65 5.43 7.47
C ILE A 324 -8.49 6.44 8.59
N PHE A 325 -8.21 5.98 9.80
CA PHE A 325 -7.82 6.80 10.93
C PHE A 325 -6.34 6.62 11.24
N ALA A 326 -5.70 7.66 11.77
CA ALA A 326 -4.32 7.62 12.23
C ALA A 326 -4.14 8.47 13.50
N PRO A 327 -3.04 8.27 14.25
CA PRO A 327 -2.69 9.08 15.41
C PRO A 327 -2.76 10.58 15.12
N GLY A 328 -3.62 11.30 15.83
CA GLY A 328 -3.82 12.73 15.58
C GLY A 328 -3.99 13.60 16.82
N SER A 329 -4.06 13.03 18.03
CA SER A 329 -4.10 13.80 19.29
C SER A 329 -2.77 13.73 20.04
N ASP A 330 -2.27 14.85 20.52
CA ASP A 330 -1.00 14.95 21.26
C ASP A 330 0.18 14.36 20.47
N ILE A 331 0.31 14.82 19.22
CA ILE A 331 1.40 14.45 18.32
C ILE A 331 2.53 15.46 18.45
N THR A 332 3.69 15.00 18.92
CA THR A 332 4.91 15.79 19.01
C THR A 332 5.73 15.63 17.73
N ALA A 333 6.12 16.75 17.12
CA ALA A 333 7.05 16.78 15.99
C ALA A 333 7.83 18.12 15.96
N GLY A 334 8.61 18.36 14.91
CA GLY A 334 9.41 19.58 14.75
C GLY A 334 8.55 20.84 14.56
N TRP A 335 9.12 22.01 14.85
CA TRP A 335 8.43 23.30 14.75
C TRP A 335 9.32 24.37 14.11
N ASN A 336 8.75 25.45 13.59
CA ASN A 336 9.49 26.43 12.78
C ASN A 336 10.27 27.49 13.58
N THR A 337 10.21 27.52 14.91
CA THR A 337 10.85 28.59 15.69
C THR A 337 12.37 28.45 15.82
N SER A 338 12.91 27.24 15.63
CA SER A 338 14.36 26.97 15.50
C SER A 338 14.58 25.65 14.76
N ASP A 339 15.84 25.29 14.47
CA ASP A 339 16.15 24.02 13.81
C ASP A 339 16.00 22.78 14.72
N THR A 340 15.68 22.99 16.00
CA THR A 340 15.48 21.95 17.02
C THR A 340 14.14 22.04 17.75
N ALA A 341 13.34 23.07 17.44
CA ALA A 341 12.08 23.32 18.14
C ALA A 341 11.10 22.16 17.93
N THR A 342 10.29 21.88 18.94
CA THR A 342 9.23 20.89 18.84
C THR A 342 7.93 21.48 19.32
N TYR A 343 6.83 20.90 18.85
CA TYR A 343 5.48 21.28 19.25
C TYR A 343 4.61 20.03 19.34
N THR A 344 3.72 20.01 20.34
CA THR A 344 2.72 18.95 20.52
C THR A 344 1.35 19.51 20.19
N GLY A 345 0.70 18.93 19.18
CA GLY A 345 -0.58 19.41 18.66
C GLY A 345 -1.61 18.29 18.48
N SER A 346 -2.86 18.69 18.28
CA SER A 346 -4.00 17.80 18.05
C SER A 346 -4.80 18.26 16.83
N GLY A 347 -5.12 17.34 15.93
CA GLY A 347 -5.79 17.63 14.66
C GLY A 347 -5.70 16.46 13.66
N THR A 348 -6.68 16.37 12.76
CA THR A 348 -6.60 15.50 11.57
C THR A 348 -5.44 15.91 10.64
N SER A 349 -5.02 17.17 10.73
CA SER A 349 -3.79 17.68 10.10
C SER A 349 -2.51 17.02 10.61
N PHE A 350 -2.50 16.47 11.84
CA PHE A 350 -1.39 15.68 12.38
C PHE A 350 -1.58 14.17 12.17
N ALA A 351 -2.78 13.73 11.81
CA ALA A 351 -3.06 12.34 11.43
C ALA A 351 -2.68 12.05 9.97
N ALA A 352 -3.07 12.93 9.04
CA ALA A 352 -2.74 12.84 7.61
C ALA A 352 -1.24 12.57 7.32
N PRO A 353 -0.27 13.25 7.95
CA PRO A 353 1.16 13.01 7.67
C PRO A 353 1.64 11.62 8.07
N HIS A 354 0.99 10.93 9.02
CA HIS A 354 1.31 9.53 9.30
C HIS A 354 0.98 8.63 8.09
N VAL A 355 -0.19 8.85 7.47
CA VAL A 355 -0.63 8.12 6.28
C VAL A 355 0.20 8.49 5.06
N ALA A 356 0.54 9.77 4.87
CA ALA A 356 1.45 10.20 3.81
C ALA A 356 2.83 9.53 3.93
N GLY A 357 3.37 9.42 5.15
CA GLY A 357 4.60 8.69 5.41
C GLY A 357 4.46 7.18 5.15
N ALA A 358 3.36 6.55 5.54
CA ALA A 358 3.12 5.14 5.24
C ALA A 358 3.01 4.88 3.72
N ALA A 359 2.37 5.78 2.97
CA ALA A 359 2.32 5.74 1.51
C ALA A 359 3.72 5.85 0.88
N ALA A 360 4.57 6.72 1.42
CA ALA A 360 5.95 6.86 0.99
C ALA A 360 6.77 5.58 1.25
N VAL A 361 6.62 4.95 2.42
CA VAL A 361 7.27 3.66 2.72
C VAL A 361 6.83 2.58 1.74
N TYR A 362 5.52 2.46 1.52
CA TYR A 362 4.94 1.47 0.61
C TYR A 362 5.46 1.64 -0.83
N LEU A 363 5.50 2.88 -1.34
CA LEU A 363 5.97 3.19 -2.69
C LEU A 363 7.46 2.87 -2.92
N THR A 364 8.29 2.92 -1.87
CA THR A 364 9.69 2.50 -1.99
C THR A 364 9.82 1.00 -2.27
N ASN A 365 8.99 0.18 -1.63
CA ASN A 365 9.04 -1.28 -1.80
C ASN A 365 8.18 -1.76 -2.98
N HIS A 366 7.25 -0.92 -3.45
CA HIS A 366 6.35 -1.19 -4.57
C HIS A 366 6.43 -0.09 -5.66
N PRO A 367 7.62 0.14 -6.26
CA PRO A 367 7.81 1.22 -7.22
C PRO A 367 6.87 1.06 -8.43
N GLY A 368 6.25 2.15 -8.86
CA GLY A 368 5.29 2.15 -9.97
C GLY A 368 3.84 1.83 -9.59
N SER A 369 3.55 1.61 -8.29
CA SER A 369 2.16 1.48 -7.81
C SER A 369 1.34 2.73 -8.12
N SER A 370 0.14 2.55 -8.64
CA SER A 370 -0.80 3.66 -8.86
C SER A 370 -1.34 4.19 -7.52
N PRO A 371 -1.81 5.44 -7.46
CA PRO A 371 -2.43 5.98 -6.25
C PRO A 371 -3.56 5.11 -5.68
N ALA A 372 -4.39 4.53 -6.54
CA ALA A 372 -5.45 3.62 -6.13
C ALA A 372 -4.92 2.31 -5.50
N ALA A 373 -3.80 1.78 -6.02
CA ALA A 373 -3.14 0.61 -5.43
C ALA A 373 -2.53 0.93 -4.06
N VAL A 374 -1.89 2.10 -3.91
CA VAL A 374 -1.34 2.57 -2.63
C VAL A 374 -2.47 2.74 -1.60
N ALA A 375 -3.57 3.43 -1.97
CA ALA A 375 -4.72 3.61 -1.09
C ALA A 375 -5.32 2.26 -0.64
N SER A 376 -5.52 1.35 -1.60
CA SER A 376 -6.04 0.00 -1.31
C SER A 376 -5.13 -0.78 -0.38
N ALA A 377 -3.80 -0.73 -0.59
CA ALA A 377 -2.84 -1.43 0.24
C ALA A 377 -2.87 -0.93 1.69
N LEU A 378 -2.89 0.39 1.89
CA LEU A 378 -2.94 1.01 3.22
C LEU A 378 -4.24 0.69 3.95
N VAL A 379 -5.40 0.85 3.28
CA VAL A 379 -6.72 0.60 3.89
C VAL A 379 -6.93 -0.89 4.19
N ASN A 380 -6.46 -1.79 3.32
CA ASN A 380 -6.58 -3.23 3.54
C ASN A 380 -5.59 -3.74 4.59
N GLY A 381 -4.38 -3.17 4.67
CA GLY A 381 -3.38 -3.52 5.67
C GLY A 381 -3.61 -2.91 7.05
N ALA A 382 -4.51 -1.92 7.15
CA ALA A 382 -4.91 -1.29 8.40
C ALA A 382 -5.45 -2.28 9.44
N THR A 383 -5.17 -2.00 10.71
CA THR A 383 -5.76 -2.74 11.82
C THR A 383 -7.26 -2.46 11.88
N SER A 384 -8.05 -3.53 11.75
CA SER A 384 -9.51 -3.41 11.64
C SER A 384 -10.20 -3.62 12.99
N ASN A 385 -11.31 -2.91 13.22
CA ASN A 385 -12.22 -3.13 14.35
C ASN A 385 -11.61 -2.93 15.76
N VAL A 386 -10.57 -2.11 15.88
CA VAL A 386 -9.96 -1.75 17.17
C VAL A 386 -10.43 -0.38 17.67
N LEU A 387 -11.00 0.45 16.79
CA LEU A 387 -11.37 1.80 17.14
C LEU A 387 -12.74 1.88 17.81
N THR A 388 -12.86 2.80 18.76
CA THR A 388 -14.12 3.15 19.43
C THR A 388 -14.60 4.54 19.01
N GLY A 389 -15.92 4.76 19.01
CA GLY A 389 -16.50 6.07 18.74
C GLY A 389 -16.27 6.63 17.33
N ILE A 390 -16.06 5.76 16.32
CA ILE A 390 -15.66 6.13 14.95
C ILE A 390 -16.64 7.04 14.19
N GLY A 391 -17.86 7.23 14.71
CA GLY A 391 -18.91 7.99 14.05
C GLY A 391 -19.64 7.17 12.99
N THR A 392 -20.89 7.54 12.72
CA THR A 392 -21.78 6.79 11.82
C THR A 392 -21.22 6.74 10.40
N GLY A 393 -21.12 5.54 9.84
CA GLY A 393 -20.70 5.31 8.45
C GLY A 393 -19.19 5.33 8.22
N SER A 394 -18.37 5.69 9.22
CA SER A 394 -16.91 5.62 9.09
C SER A 394 -16.42 4.16 9.03
N PRO A 395 -15.33 3.88 8.30
CA PRO A 395 -14.66 2.60 8.38
C PRO A 395 -13.93 2.45 9.72
N ASN A 396 -13.95 1.25 10.31
CA ASN A 396 -13.14 0.95 11.49
C ASN A 396 -11.75 0.45 11.06
N LYS A 397 -10.93 1.37 10.56
CA LYS A 397 -9.61 1.11 9.98
C LYS A 397 -8.59 2.04 10.62
N LEU A 398 -7.67 1.50 11.41
CA LEU A 398 -6.55 2.25 11.98
C LEU A 398 -5.27 1.96 11.20
N LEU A 399 -4.58 3.02 10.78
CA LEU A 399 -3.31 2.93 10.08
C LEU A 399 -2.37 1.95 10.77
N LYS A 400 -1.86 1.02 9.97
CA LYS A 400 -0.73 0.17 10.31
C LYS A 400 0.25 0.23 9.15
N LEU A 401 1.55 0.32 9.44
CA LEU A 401 2.60 0.31 8.46
C LEU A 401 2.53 -0.99 7.67
N VAL A 402 2.44 -0.85 6.35
CA VAL A 402 2.50 -1.94 5.38
C VAL A 402 3.79 -1.70 4.59
N PRO A 403 4.90 -2.36 4.95
CA PRO A 403 6.16 -2.20 4.26
C PRO A 403 6.02 -2.50 2.78
#